data_AF-A0A1A6G044-F1
#
_entry.id   AF-A0A1A6G044-F1
#
_cell.length_a   1.000
_cell.length_b   1.000
_cell.length_c   1.000
_cell.angle_alpha   90.00
_cell.angle_beta   90.00
_cell.angle_gamma   90.00
#
_symmetry.space_group_name_H-M   'P 1'
#
loop_
_entity.id
_entity.type
_entity.pdbx_description
1 polymer ?
#
loop_
_entity_poly.entity_id
_entity_poly.type
_entity_poly.pdbx_seq_one_letter_code
_entity_poly.pdbx_strand_id
1 'polypeptide(L)'
;MWEEAISLCKELAEQYEMEIFDYELLSQNLIQQAKFYENIMKILRPKPDYFAVGYYGQGFPTFLRNKVFIYRGKEYERREDFQMQLLSQFPSAEKMNTTSAPGDDVKNAPGQYIQCFTVQPVLDEHPRFKNKPVPDQIINFYKSNYVQKFHYSRPVRRGTVDPENEFA
;
A
#
# COMPACT_ATOMS: atom_id res chain seq x y z
N MET A 1 -9.36 -9.82 -3.54
CA MET A 1 -9.01 -8.95 -4.69
C MET A 1 -9.74 -9.51 -5.91
N TRP A 2 -10.79 -8.83 -6.39
CA TRP A 2 -11.62 -9.38 -7.47
C TRP A 2 -10.94 -9.30 -8.84
N GLU A 3 -10.07 -8.30 -9.03
CA GLU A 3 -9.25 -8.12 -10.22
C GLU A 3 -8.33 -9.32 -10.49
N GLU A 4 -7.59 -9.80 -9.49
CA GLU A 4 -6.79 -11.03 -9.63
C GLU A 4 -7.67 -12.25 -9.85
N ALA A 5 -8.79 -12.36 -9.13
CA ALA A 5 -9.68 -13.51 -9.25
C ALA A 5 -10.24 -13.61 -10.69
N ILE A 6 -10.59 -12.48 -11.31
CA ILE A 6 -10.99 -12.42 -12.71
C ILE A 6 -9.85 -12.84 -13.64
N SER A 7 -8.60 -12.45 -13.37
CA SER A 7 -7.44 -12.88 -14.18
C SER A 7 -7.32 -14.40 -14.19
N LEU A 8 -7.36 -15.03 -13.01
CA LEU A 8 -7.29 -16.48 -12.87
C LEU A 8 -8.48 -17.17 -13.54
N CYS A 9 -9.69 -16.60 -13.41
CA CYS A 9 -10.85 -17.14 -14.11
C CYS A 9 -10.68 -17.08 -15.64
N LYS A 10 -9.98 -16.09 -16.20
CA LYS A 10 -9.73 -16.04 -17.64
C LYS A 10 -8.77 -17.14 -18.08
N GLU A 11 -7.73 -17.40 -17.30
CA GLU A 11 -6.81 -18.52 -17.55
C GLU A 11 -7.56 -19.87 -17.50
N LEU A 12 -8.43 -20.06 -16.51
CA LEU A 12 -9.27 -21.25 -16.43
C LEU A 12 -10.25 -21.36 -17.60
N ALA A 13 -10.85 -20.25 -18.03
CA ALA A 13 -11.76 -20.24 -19.18
C ALA A 13 -11.06 -20.74 -20.45
N GLU A 14 -9.84 -20.27 -20.70
CA GLU A 14 -9.03 -20.69 -21.85
C GLU A 14 -8.77 -22.21 -21.82
N GLN A 15 -8.40 -22.75 -20.65
CA GLN A 15 -8.21 -24.20 -20.49
C GLN A 15 -9.50 -25.00 -20.73
N TYR A 16 -10.61 -24.56 -20.15
CA TYR A 16 -11.89 -25.24 -20.27
C TYR A 16 -12.47 -25.20 -21.68
N GLU A 17 -12.23 -24.12 -22.42
CA GLU A 17 -12.73 -23.95 -23.79
C GLU A 17 -11.84 -24.63 -24.83
N MET A 18 -10.51 -24.50 -24.70
CA MET A 18 -9.57 -24.85 -25.78
C MET A 18 -8.79 -26.14 -25.55
N GLU A 19 -8.54 -26.52 -24.29
CA GLU A 19 -7.66 -27.66 -23.98
C GLU A 19 -8.45 -28.91 -23.59
N ILE A 20 -9.42 -28.77 -22.67
CA ILE A 20 -10.17 -29.92 -22.13
C ILE A 20 -11.64 -29.97 -22.56
N PHE A 21 -12.15 -28.92 -23.19
CA PHE A 21 -13.54 -28.82 -23.69
C PHE A 21 -14.62 -29.11 -22.62
N ASP A 22 -14.36 -28.73 -21.37
CA ASP A 22 -15.30 -28.86 -20.26
C ASP A 22 -16.19 -27.62 -20.15
N TYR A 23 -17.31 -27.66 -20.87
CA TYR A 23 -18.23 -26.52 -20.95
C TYR A 23 -19.10 -26.34 -19.70
N GLU A 24 -19.22 -27.37 -18.85
CA GLU A 24 -19.92 -27.24 -17.58
C GLU A 24 -19.09 -26.40 -16.60
N LEU A 25 -17.79 -26.69 -16.50
CA LEU A 25 -16.85 -25.88 -15.72
C LEU A 25 -16.68 -24.47 -16.32
N LEU A 26 -16.65 -24.35 -17.66
CA LEU A 26 -16.60 -23.04 -18.32
C LEU A 26 -17.81 -22.18 -17.95
N SER A 27 -19.02 -22.75 -17.99
CA SER A 27 -20.26 -22.05 -17.60
C SER A 27 -20.20 -21.54 -16.16
N GLN A 28 -19.79 -22.39 -15.22
CA GLN A 28 -19.63 -21.99 -13.81
C GLN A 28 -18.59 -20.88 -13.64
N ASN A 29 -17.46 -20.99 -14.35
CA ASN A 29 -16.40 -19.99 -14.30
C ASN A 29 -16.84 -18.63 -14.86
N LEU A 30 -17.61 -18.60 -15.96
CA LEU A 30 -18.15 -17.35 -16.52
C LEU A 30 -19.16 -16.68 -15.58
N ILE A 31 -20.02 -17.45 -14.91
CA ILE A 31 -20.94 -16.93 -13.88
C ILE A 31 -20.14 -16.30 -12.73
N GLN A 32 -19.07 -16.95 -12.30
CA GLN A 32 -18.20 -16.44 -11.24
C GLN A 32 -17.47 -15.15 -11.66
N GLN A 33 -16.99 -15.06 -12.90
CA GLN A 33 -16.42 -13.83 -13.46
C GLN A 33 -17.43 -12.67 -13.46
N ALA A 34 -18.66 -12.93 -13.93
CA ALA A 34 -19.73 -11.93 -13.93
C ALA A 34 -20.00 -11.38 -12.53
N LYS A 35 -20.06 -12.26 -11.53
CA LYS A 35 -20.22 -11.88 -10.11
C LYS A 35 -19.07 -11.00 -9.61
N PHE A 36 -17.82 -11.29 -10.00
CA PHE A 36 -16.70 -10.45 -9.61
C PHE A 36 -16.74 -9.05 -10.24
N TYR A 37 -17.11 -8.93 -11.52
CA TYR A 37 -17.31 -7.62 -12.14
C TYR A 37 -18.43 -6.83 -11.46
N GLU A 38 -19.54 -7.51 -11.13
CA GLU A 38 -20.64 -6.88 -10.39
C GLU A 38 -20.19 -6.38 -9.02
N ASN A 39 -19.44 -7.20 -8.28
CA ASN A 39 -18.90 -6.83 -6.97
C ASN A 39 -17.98 -5.61 -7.04
N ILE A 40 -17.07 -5.54 -8.03
CA ILE A 40 -16.20 -4.38 -8.27
C ILE A 40 -17.03 -3.09 -8.36
N MET A 41 -18.16 -3.16 -9.07
CA MET A 41 -19.00 -2.00 -9.33
C MET A 41 -19.91 -1.63 -8.15
N LYS A 42 -20.44 -2.62 -7.42
CA LYS A 42 -21.53 -2.40 -6.45
C LYS A 42 -21.10 -2.46 -4.98
N ILE A 43 -20.03 -3.18 -4.66
CA ILE A 43 -19.61 -3.36 -3.27
C ILE A 43 -18.52 -2.34 -2.92
N LEU A 44 -18.71 -1.65 -1.80
CA LEU A 44 -17.72 -0.73 -1.25
C LEU A 44 -16.46 -1.50 -0.82
N ARG A 45 -15.31 -1.00 -1.24
CA ARG A 45 -14.00 -1.54 -0.88
C ARG A 45 -13.23 -0.49 -0.10
N PRO A 46 -12.97 -0.71 1.21
CA PRO A 46 -12.22 0.24 2.02
C PRO A 46 -10.82 0.50 1.44
N LYS A 47 -10.43 1.77 1.36
CA LYS A 47 -9.08 2.15 0.95
C LYS A 47 -8.08 1.73 2.05
N PRO A 48 -7.04 0.95 1.75
CA PRO A 48 -5.99 0.66 2.72
C PRO A 48 -5.10 1.89 2.91
N ASP A 49 -4.64 2.09 4.15
CA ASP A 49 -3.54 3.01 4.44
C ASP A 49 -2.19 2.30 4.29
N TYR A 50 -1.13 3.09 4.11
CA TYR A 50 0.23 2.60 3.98
C TYR A 50 1.15 3.30 4.98
N PHE A 51 2.02 2.54 5.63
CA PHE A 51 2.91 3.02 6.67
C PHE A 51 4.36 2.78 6.28
N ALA A 52 5.17 3.84 6.22
CA ALA A 52 6.61 3.71 6.11
C ALA A 52 7.21 3.50 7.50
N VAL A 53 7.94 2.40 7.66
CA VAL A 53 8.59 2.01 8.91
C VAL A 53 10.09 1.92 8.68
N GLY A 54 10.84 2.80 9.33
CA GLY A 54 12.29 2.78 9.35
C GLY A 54 12.82 2.10 10.61
N TYR A 55 13.71 1.13 10.44
CA TYR A 55 14.38 0.43 11.53
C TYR A 55 15.84 0.88 11.56
N TYR A 56 16.25 1.66 12.56
CA TYR A 56 17.58 2.25 12.63
C TYR A 56 18.33 1.84 13.90
N GLY A 57 19.66 1.82 13.79
CA GLY A 57 20.56 1.40 14.86
C GLY A 57 21.01 -0.06 14.73
N GLN A 58 22.18 -0.36 15.32
CA GLN A 58 22.85 -1.65 15.21
C GLN A 58 22.16 -2.75 16.03
N GLY A 59 21.23 -2.38 16.92
CA GLY A 59 20.42 -3.32 17.70
C GLY A 59 19.42 -4.12 16.88
N PHE A 60 19.18 -3.77 15.61
CA PHE A 60 18.34 -4.56 14.71
C PHE A 60 19.13 -5.66 13.97
N PRO A 61 18.48 -6.80 13.65
CA PRO A 61 19.01 -7.78 12.72
C PRO A 61 19.34 -7.16 11.35
N THR A 62 20.33 -7.71 10.65
CA THR A 62 20.83 -7.19 9.37
C THR A 62 19.77 -7.05 8.28
N PHE A 63 18.71 -7.86 8.32
CA PHE A 63 17.62 -7.75 7.35
C PHE A 63 16.73 -6.52 7.57
N LEU A 64 16.63 -5.99 8.80
CA LEU A 64 15.89 -4.77 9.14
C LEU A 64 16.80 -3.53 9.25
N ARG A 65 18.02 -3.73 9.74
CA ARG A 65 18.95 -2.66 10.12
C ARG A 65 19.12 -1.62 9.03
N ASN A 66 18.85 -0.37 9.39
CA ASN A 66 18.96 0.83 8.56
C ASN A 66 18.19 0.73 7.24
N LYS A 67 17.04 0.04 7.26
CA LYS A 67 16.12 -0.08 6.12
C LYS A 67 14.75 0.49 6.45
N VAL A 68 14.05 0.86 5.38
CA VAL A 68 12.66 1.31 5.42
C VAL A 68 11.79 0.30 4.68
N PHE A 69 10.67 -0.07 5.29
CA PHE A 69 9.67 -0.96 4.72
C PHE A 69 8.35 -0.22 4.61
N ILE A 70 7.59 -0.55 3.57
CA ILE A 70 6.23 -0.05 3.42
C ILE A 70 5.27 -1.16 3.83
N TYR A 71 4.51 -0.91 4.88
CA TYR A 71 3.47 -1.80 5.37
C TYR A 71 2.13 -1.37 4.78
N ARG A 72 1.40 -2.34 4.23
CA ARG A 72 0.00 -2.15 3.86
C ARG A 72 -0.85 -2.40 5.10
N GLY A 73 -1.60 -1.40 5.52
CA GLY A 73 -2.51 -1.49 6.66
C GLY A 73 -3.67 -2.45 6.38
N LYS A 74 -4.19 -3.05 7.46
CA LYS A 74 -5.45 -3.79 7.45
C LYS A 74 -6.62 -2.85 7.21
N GLU A 75 -7.80 -3.42 6.96
CA GLU A 75 -9.01 -2.62 6.79
C GLU A 75 -9.26 -1.74 8.00
N TYR A 76 -9.41 -0.43 7.76
CA TYR A 76 -9.63 0.61 8.77
C TYR A 76 -8.52 0.76 9.81
N GLU A 77 -7.35 0.15 9.61
CA GLU A 77 -6.22 0.25 10.52
C GLU A 77 -5.61 1.65 10.46
N ARG A 78 -5.55 2.32 11.60
CA ARG A 78 -4.87 3.61 11.72
C ARG A 78 -3.42 3.43 12.09
N ARG A 79 -2.61 4.44 11.79
CA ARG A 79 -1.17 4.43 12.09
C ARG A 79 -0.89 4.23 13.58
N GLU A 80 -1.69 4.83 14.45
CA GLU A 80 -1.52 4.73 15.91
C GLU A 80 -1.67 3.28 16.39
N ASP A 81 -2.71 2.58 15.90
CA ASP A 81 -2.98 1.18 16.22
C ASP A 81 -1.87 0.28 15.67
N PHE A 82 -1.49 0.49 14.40
CA PHE A 82 -0.38 -0.22 13.77
C PHE A 82 0.94 -0.01 14.52
N GLN A 83 1.27 1.24 14.87
CA GLN A 83 2.50 1.58 15.58
C GLN A 83 2.54 0.94 16.97
N MET A 84 1.41 0.88 17.68
CA MET A 84 1.33 0.22 18.98
C MET A 84 1.59 -1.29 18.86
N GLN A 85 0.99 -1.96 17.87
CA GLN A 85 1.22 -3.38 17.60
C GLN A 85 2.65 -3.66 17.09
N LEU A 86 3.26 -2.73 16.37
CA LEU A 86 4.63 -2.84 15.94
C LEU A 86 5.60 -2.72 17.13
N LEU A 87 5.42 -1.72 17.99
CA LEU A 87 6.31 -1.51 19.14
C LEU A 87 6.21 -2.62 20.18
N SER A 88 5.06 -3.30 20.32
CA SER A 88 4.95 -4.47 21.19
C SER A 88 5.80 -5.65 20.73
N GLN A 89 6.14 -5.73 19.44
CA GLN A 89 7.07 -6.73 18.88
C GLN A 89 8.54 -6.37 19.11
N PHE A 90 8.84 -5.10 19.42
CA PHE A 90 10.18 -4.59 19.69
C PHE A 90 10.21 -3.81 21.02
N PRO A 91 10.13 -4.48 22.19
CA PRO A 91 10.02 -3.81 23.48
C PRO A 91 11.21 -2.90 23.84
N SER A 92 12.38 -3.15 23.25
CA SER A 92 13.61 -2.35 23.45
C SER A 92 13.75 -1.20 22.44
N ALA A 93 12.79 -1.03 21.52
CA ALA A 93 12.86 0.01 20.51
C ALA A 93 12.32 1.35 21.02
N GLU A 94 13.10 2.40 20.77
CA GLU A 94 12.69 3.78 20.98
C GLU A 94 11.91 4.29 19.77
N LYS A 95 10.74 4.88 20.01
CA LYS A 95 9.95 5.54 18.97
C LYS A 95 10.61 6.88 18.61
N MET A 96 10.93 7.04 17.33
CA MET A 96 11.38 8.31 16.78
C MET A 96 10.21 9.29 16.59
N ASN A 97 10.44 10.55 16.92
CA ASN A 97 9.44 11.62 16.82
C ASN A 97 9.54 12.45 15.52
N THR A 98 10.53 12.17 14.68
CA THR A 98 10.73 12.84 13.40
C THR A 98 10.45 11.90 12.24
N THR A 99 10.14 12.45 11.07
CA THR A 99 9.97 11.72 9.80
C THR A 99 11.11 11.97 8.81
N SER A 100 12.08 12.79 9.20
CA SER A 100 13.32 13.00 8.44
C SER A 100 14.18 11.74 8.48
N ALA A 101 15.00 11.54 7.45
CA ALA A 101 16.02 10.50 7.50
C ALA A 101 16.96 10.74 8.71
N PRO A 102 17.26 9.71 9.53
CA PRO A 102 18.20 9.86 10.63
C PRO A 102 19.62 10.09 10.12
N GLY A 103 20.41 10.79 10.94
CA GLY A 103 21.86 10.90 10.77
C GLY A 103 22.59 9.60 11.06
N ASP A 104 23.90 9.60 10.79
CA ASP A 104 24.77 8.44 10.99
C ASP A 104 24.99 8.12 12.48
N ASP A 105 24.82 9.11 13.35
CA ASP A 105 24.79 8.95 14.81
C ASP A 105 23.71 7.95 15.24
N VAL A 106 22.48 8.11 14.76
CA VAL A 106 21.36 7.20 15.07
C VAL A 106 21.51 5.86 14.35
N LYS A 107 21.98 5.86 13.08
CA LYS A 107 22.16 4.62 12.30
C LYS A 107 23.26 3.72 12.85
N ASN A 108 24.29 4.28 13.49
CA ASN A 108 25.41 3.54 14.06
C ASN A 108 25.30 3.32 15.57
N ALA A 109 24.33 3.94 16.23
CA ALA A 109 24.05 3.71 17.65
C ALA A 109 23.70 2.24 17.93
N PRO A 110 24.06 1.70 19.10
CA PRO A 110 23.79 0.29 19.47
C PRO A 110 22.30 0.00 19.72
N GLY A 111 21.49 1.05 19.90
CA GLY A 111 20.06 0.93 20.20
C GLY A 111 19.19 0.48 19.03
N GLN A 112 17.89 0.39 19.30
CA GLN A 112 16.84 0.14 18.32
C GLN A 112 15.95 1.40 18.25
N TYR A 113 15.87 2.01 17.07
CA TYR A 113 15.06 3.21 16.84
C TYR A 113 14.06 2.94 15.72
N ILE A 114 12.78 3.11 16.00
CA ILE A 114 11.70 2.89 15.03
C ILE A 114 11.05 4.21 14.66
N GLN A 115 11.09 4.52 13.37
CA GLN A 115 10.36 5.62 12.76
C GLN A 115 9.12 5.06 12.06
N CYS A 116 7.96 5.68 12.23
CA CYS A 116 6.71 5.22 11.60
C CYS A 116 5.80 6.38 11.22
N PHE A 117 5.47 6.52 9.93
CA PHE A 117 4.58 7.56 9.41
C PHE A 117 3.76 7.07 8.21
N THR A 118 2.60 7.71 7.98
CA THR A 118 1.71 7.37 6.87
C THR A 118 2.29 7.92 5.56
N VAL A 119 2.20 7.12 4.49
CA VAL A 119 2.58 7.51 3.13
C VAL A 119 1.39 7.37 2.19
N GLN A 120 1.36 8.19 1.15
CA GLN A 120 0.30 8.14 0.14
C GLN A 120 0.72 7.24 -1.03
N PRO A 121 -0.07 6.22 -1.39
CA PRO A 121 0.22 5.39 -2.55
C PRO A 121 0.13 6.20 -3.84
N VAL A 122 1.02 5.92 -4.78
CA VAL A 122 1.04 6.54 -6.09
C VAL A 122 0.58 5.50 -7.11
N LEU A 123 -0.46 5.86 -7.87
CA LEU A 123 -0.96 5.05 -8.97
C LEU A 123 0.18 4.74 -9.94
N ASP A 124 0.41 3.45 -10.20
CA ASP A 124 1.37 3.04 -11.21
C ASP A 124 0.79 3.19 -12.62
N GLU A 125 1.66 3.30 -13.63
CA GLU A 125 1.18 3.39 -15.00
C GLU A 125 0.46 2.10 -15.40
N HIS A 126 -0.77 2.23 -15.89
CA HIS A 126 -1.56 1.10 -16.36
C HIS A 126 -1.84 1.26 -17.86
N PRO A 127 -1.06 0.58 -18.72
CA PRO A 127 -1.20 0.70 -20.18
C PRO A 127 -2.63 0.45 -20.66
N ARG A 128 -3.34 -0.49 -20.03
CA ARG A 128 -4.73 -0.82 -20.36
C ARG A 128 -5.71 0.33 -20.16
N PHE A 129 -5.40 1.31 -19.32
CA PHE A 129 -6.25 2.46 -18.96
C PHE A 129 -5.85 3.75 -19.66
N LYS A 130 -4.67 3.80 -20.29
CA LYS A 130 -4.17 4.98 -20.98
C LYS A 130 -5.16 5.43 -22.06
N ASN A 131 -5.54 6.71 -22.03
CA ASN A 131 -6.48 7.34 -22.97
C ASN A 131 -7.87 6.70 -23.04
N LYS A 132 -8.31 5.99 -22.00
CA LYS A 132 -9.65 5.40 -21.92
C LYS A 132 -10.49 6.06 -20.83
N PRO A 133 -11.81 6.22 -21.03
CA PRO A 133 -12.72 6.72 -20.00
C PRO A 133 -13.00 5.61 -18.97
N VAL A 134 -12.08 5.43 -18.02
CA VAL A 134 -12.22 4.41 -16.96
C VAL A 134 -13.04 4.98 -15.80
N PRO A 135 -14.13 4.32 -15.37
CA PRO A 135 -14.91 4.75 -14.22
C PRO A 135 -14.09 4.85 -12.93
N ASP A 136 -14.44 5.83 -12.09
CA ASP A 136 -13.79 6.07 -10.80
C ASP A 136 -13.80 4.81 -9.90
N GLN A 137 -14.90 4.07 -9.92
CA GLN A 137 -15.06 2.82 -9.16
C GLN A 137 -14.00 1.76 -9.49
N ILE A 138 -13.49 1.75 -10.73
CA ILE A 138 -12.42 0.84 -11.17
C ILE A 138 -11.07 1.46 -10.83
N ILE A 139 -10.80 2.69 -11.27
CA ILE A 139 -9.46 3.29 -11.16
C ILE A 139 -9.06 3.62 -9.71
N ASN A 140 -10.01 3.98 -8.83
CA ASN A 140 -9.71 4.31 -7.44
C ASN A 140 -9.15 3.13 -6.65
N PHE A 141 -9.52 1.90 -7.03
CA PHE A 141 -8.91 0.71 -6.48
C PHE A 141 -7.41 0.66 -6.80
N TYR A 142 -7.02 0.86 -8.07
CA TYR A 142 -5.62 0.86 -8.51
C TYR A 142 -4.81 2.04 -7.96
N LYS A 143 -5.45 3.17 -7.63
CA LYS A 143 -4.76 4.28 -6.93
C LYS A 143 -4.26 3.87 -5.54
N SER A 144 -4.86 2.84 -4.94
CA SER A 144 -4.58 2.41 -3.56
C SER A 144 -4.16 0.94 -3.45
N ASN A 145 -4.01 0.23 -4.57
CA ASN A 145 -3.70 -1.18 -4.63
C ASN A 145 -2.76 -1.44 -5.82
N TYR A 146 -1.92 -2.48 -5.73
CA TYR A 146 -0.90 -2.78 -6.74
C TYR A 146 0.06 -1.61 -7.00
N VAL A 147 0.45 -0.94 -5.91
CA VAL A 147 1.31 0.23 -5.93
C VAL A 147 2.70 -0.13 -5.43
N GLN A 148 3.72 0.47 -6.03
CA GLN A 148 5.12 0.33 -5.62
C GLN A 148 5.78 1.68 -5.28
N LYS A 149 5.12 2.78 -5.60
CA LYS A 149 5.60 4.15 -5.37
C LYS A 149 4.73 4.81 -4.32
N PHE A 150 5.36 5.60 -3.46
CA PHE A 150 4.72 6.27 -2.34
C PHE A 150 5.25 7.69 -2.17
N HIS A 151 4.36 8.61 -1.78
CA HIS A 151 4.72 9.98 -1.44
C HIS A 151 4.61 10.22 0.07
N TYR A 152 5.57 10.97 0.58
CA TYR A 152 5.52 11.55 1.90
C TYR A 152 5.72 13.06 1.78
N SER A 153 4.70 13.82 2.17
CA SER A 153 4.74 15.28 2.14
C SER A 153 4.95 15.81 3.54
N ARG A 154 6.04 16.54 3.75
CA ARG A 154 6.34 17.25 5.00
C ARG A 154 6.46 18.74 4.69
N PRO A 155 5.62 19.60 5.29
CA PRO A 155 5.75 21.04 5.10
C PRO A 155 7.04 21.53 5.74
N VAL A 156 7.79 22.36 5.00
CA VAL A 156 8.99 23.04 5.49
C VAL A 156 8.83 24.50 5.14
N ARG A 157 8.68 25.37 6.15
CA ARG A 157 8.63 26.81 5.95
C ARG A 157 10.03 27.32 5.62
N ARG A 158 10.17 28.07 4.52
CA ARG A 158 11.42 28.71 4.08
C ARG A 158 11.18 30.21 3.96
N GLY A 159 12.12 31.03 4.43
CA GLY A 159 11.97 32.48 4.42
C GLY A 159 11.09 33.02 5.56
N THR A 160 10.61 34.25 5.40
CA THR A 160 9.72 34.91 6.36
C THR A 160 8.32 34.34 6.26
N VAL A 161 7.77 33.91 7.40
CA VAL A 161 6.41 33.37 7.48
C VAL A 161 5.42 34.53 7.50
N ASP A 162 4.54 34.59 6.50
CA ASP A 162 3.38 35.48 6.52
C ASP A 162 2.32 34.92 7.47
N PRO A 163 1.94 35.63 8.55
CA PRO A 163 0.88 35.19 9.46
C PRO A 163 -0.49 35.05 8.80
N GLU A 164 -0.76 35.78 7.71
CA GLU A 164 -2.03 35.72 6.99
C GLU A 164 -2.04 34.69 5.86
N ASN A 165 -0.87 34.21 5.43
CA ASN A 165 -0.76 33.21 4.37
C ASN A 165 0.38 32.22 4.61
N GLU A 166 0.08 31.11 5.28
CA GLU A 166 1.06 30.05 5.53
C GLU A 166 1.42 29.19 4.30
N PHE A 167 0.76 29.42 3.16
CA PHE A 167 1.00 28.72 1.89
C PHE A 167 1.90 29.50 0.91
N ALA A 168 2.24 30.76 1.23
CA ALA A 168 3.11 31.62 0.43
C ALA A 168 4.59 31.23 0.45
#